data_AF-A0A2V6QD69-F1
#
_entry.id   AF-A0A2V6QD69-F1
#
_cell.length_a   1.000
_cell.length_b   1.000
_cell.length_c   1.000
_cell.angle_alpha   90.00
_cell.angle_beta   90.00
_cell.angle_gamma   90.00
#
_symmetry.space_group_name_H-M   'P 1'
#
loop_
_entity.id
_entity.type
_entity.pdbx_description
1 polymer ?
#
loop_
_entity_poly.entity_id
_entity_poly.type
_entity_poly.pdbx_seq_one_letter_code
_entity_poly.pdbx_strand_id
1 'polypeptide(L)'
;MTRRREAITRAATIAVLLATLATGCSEPRWTLWELRGTDATKKQSGLERQFCETLREQAERNEREVVELFARIDRQVVAAGGRPEPMTRVPITYRCRRDGERLSAQAK
;
A
#
# COMPACT_ATOMS: atom_id res chain seq x y z
N MET A 1 -28.63 42.00 -30.74
CA MET A 1 -28.34 40.53 -30.69
C MET A 1 -26.95 40.20 -30.12
N THR A 2 -26.28 41.10 -29.39
CA THR A 2 -24.88 40.94 -28.93
C THR A 2 -24.76 40.43 -27.49
N ARG A 3 -25.61 40.89 -26.56
CA ARG A 3 -25.60 40.47 -25.14
C ARG A 3 -25.78 38.96 -24.91
N ARG A 4 -26.60 38.29 -25.74
CA ARG A 4 -26.84 36.84 -25.59
C ARG A 4 -25.61 36.01 -25.98
N ARG A 5 -24.81 36.46 -26.95
CA ARG A 5 -23.60 35.76 -27.36
C ARG A 5 -22.53 35.83 -26.27
N GLU A 6 -22.33 36.99 -25.66
CA GLU A 6 -21.36 37.16 -24.56
C GLU A 6 -21.69 36.31 -23.33
N ALA A 7 -22.98 36.16 -22.99
CA ALA A 7 -23.41 35.31 -21.89
C ALA A 7 -23.09 33.83 -22.13
N ILE A 8 -23.23 33.37 -23.38
CA ILE A 8 -22.93 31.99 -23.78
C ILE A 8 -21.42 31.73 -23.74
N THR A 9 -20.59 32.68 -24.21
CA THR A 9 -19.12 32.53 -24.15
C THR A 9 -18.59 32.53 -22.71
N ARG A 10 -19.19 33.34 -21.82
CA ARG A 10 -18.84 33.35 -20.39
C ARG A 10 -19.24 32.06 -19.68
N ALA A 11 -20.43 31.53 -19.99
CA ALA A 11 -20.87 30.24 -19.43
C ALA A 11 -19.97 29.09 -19.90
N ALA A 12 -19.58 29.08 -21.18
CA ALA A 12 -18.67 28.06 -21.72
C ALA A 12 -17.27 28.12 -21.08
N THR A 13 -16.71 29.31 -20.87
CA THR A 13 -15.40 29.47 -20.21
C THR A 13 -15.43 29.05 -18.75
N ILE A 14 -16.50 29.38 -18.02
CA ILE A 14 -16.68 28.92 -16.62
C ILE A 14 -16.84 27.40 -16.56
N ALA A 15 -17.59 26.79 -17.49
CA ALA A 15 -17.75 25.33 -17.56
C ALA A 15 -16.42 24.62 -17.87
N VAL A 16 -15.59 25.17 -18.76
CA VAL A 16 -14.25 24.62 -19.06
C VAL A 16 -13.31 24.77 -17.86
N LEU A 17 -13.32 25.92 -17.16
CA LEU A 17 -12.54 26.13 -15.94
C LEU A 17 -12.95 25.18 -14.81
N LEU A 18 -14.26 24.97 -14.61
CA LEU A 18 -14.78 23.99 -13.65
C LEU A 18 -14.42 22.55 -14.04
N ALA A 19 -14.44 22.21 -15.33
CA ALA A 19 -14.01 20.89 -15.80
C ALA A 19 -12.50 20.67 -15.58
N THR A 20 -11.67 21.70 -15.75
CA THR A 20 -10.22 21.61 -15.46
C THR A 20 -9.90 21.59 -13.95
N LEU A 21 -10.77 22.16 -13.11
CA LEU A 21 -10.66 22.05 -11.66
C LEU A 21 -11.17 20.68 -11.16
N ALA A 22 -12.14 20.08 -11.85
CA ALA A 22 -12.60 18.71 -11.60
C ALA A 22 -11.57 17.65 -12.04
N THR A 23 -10.65 17.95 -12.97
CA THR A 23 -9.45 17.13 -13.20
C THR A 23 -8.42 17.20 -12.07
N GLY A 24 -8.71 17.91 -10.97
CA GLY A 24 -8.11 17.67 -9.65
C GLY A 24 -8.46 16.30 -9.04
N CYS A 25 -8.87 15.32 -9.84
CA CYS A 25 -8.79 13.89 -9.53
C CYS A 25 -7.33 13.55 -9.27
N SER A 26 -6.88 13.80 -8.04
CA SER A 26 -5.66 13.21 -7.51
C SER A 26 -5.71 11.72 -7.80
N GLU A 27 -4.67 11.20 -8.46
CA GLU A 27 -4.54 9.77 -8.66
C GLU A 27 -4.79 9.04 -7.34
N PRO A 28 -5.54 7.92 -7.35
CA PRO A 28 -5.85 7.23 -6.11
C PRO A 28 -4.55 6.85 -5.44
N ARG A 29 -4.29 7.47 -4.29
CA ARG A 29 -3.09 7.23 -3.49
C ARG A 29 -3.22 5.90 -2.76
N TRP A 30 -2.13 5.17 -2.71
CA TRP A 30 -2.04 3.85 -2.08
C TRP A 30 -1.14 3.90 -0.86
N THR A 31 -1.46 3.04 0.08
CA THR A 31 -0.68 2.79 1.28
C THR A 31 -0.30 1.32 1.36
N LEU A 32 0.98 1.07 1.64
CA LEU A 32 1.50 -0.23 2.02
C LEU A 32 1.29 -0.45 3.52
N TRP A 33 0.60 -1.54 3.84
CA TRP A 33 0.36 -2.01 5.20
C TRP A 33 1.11 -3.32 5.45
N GLU A 34 1.65 -3.45 6.66
CA GLU A 34 2.14 -4.71 7.20
C GLU A 34 1.08 -5.31 8.11
N LEU A 35 0.73 -6.57 7.86
CA LEU A 35 -0.26 -7.33 8.60
C LEU A 35 0.45 -8.44 9.38
N ARG A 36 0.27 -8.48 10.70
CA ARG A 36 0.82 -9.50 11.60
C ARG A 36 -0.32 -10.08 12.43
N GLY A 37 -0.81 -11.26 12.05
CA GLY A 37 -2.03 -11.81 12.65
C GLY A 37 -3.21 -10.85 12.48
N THR A 38 -3.80 -10.39 13.57
CA THR A 38 -4.90 -9.40 13.58
C THR A 38 -4.44 -7.96 13.50
N ASP A 39 -3.14 -7.71 13.69
CA ASP A 39 -2.59 -6.36 13.76
C ASP A 39 -2.23 -5.85 12.36
N ALA A 40 -2.52 -4.58 12.11
CA ALA A 40 -2.20 -3.92 10.86
C ALA A 40 -1.48 -2.59 11.11
N THR A 41 -0.25 -2.48 10.63
CA THR A 41 0.60 -1.31 10.81
C THR A 41 0.85 -0.61 9.48
N LYS A 42 0.67 0.71 9.45
CA LYS A 42 0.95 1.54 8.27
C LYS A 42 2.45 1.61 8.06
N LYS A 43 2.95 1.26 6.87
CA LYS A 43 4.38 1.36 6.56
C LYS A 43 4.71 2.54 5.67
N GLN A 44 3.95 2.75 4.59
CA GLN A 44 4.20 3.85 3.66
C GLN A 44 2.91 4.27 2.95
N SER A 45 2.70 5.57 2.72
CA SER A 45 1.47 6.10 2.12
C SER A 45 1.73 7.12 1.02
N GLY A 46 0.69 7.45 0.27
CA GLY A 46 0.78 8.43 -0.79
C GLY A 46 1.41 7.91 -2.08
N LEU A 47 1.45 6.59 -2.24
CA LEU A 47 2.10 5.88 -3.35
C LEU A 47 1.20 5.80 -4.58
N GLU A 48 1.81 5.73 -5.75
CA GLU A 48 1.12 5.20 -6.93
C GLU A 48 0.87 3.69 -6.76
N ARG A 49 -0.16 3.17 -7.44
CA ARG A 49 -0.56 1.75 -7.33
C ARG A 49 0.60 0.81 -7.66
N GLN A 50 1.24 1.03 -8.81
CA GLN A 50 2.29 0.15 -9.30
C GLN A 50 3.50 0.16 -8.35
N PHE A 51 3.87 1.33 -7.83
CA PHE A 51 4.95 1.44 -6.86
C PHE A 51 4.61 0.73 -5.54
N CYS A 52 3.38 0.83 -5.06
CA CYS A 52 2.94 0.08 -3.88
C CYS A 52 3.07 -1.43 -4.10
N GLU A 53 2.60 -1.95 -5.24
CA GLU A 53 2.68 -3.39 -5.54
C GLU A 53 4.13 -3.87 -5.64
N THR A 54 5.01 -3.11 -6.29
CA THR A 54 6.46 -3.44 -6.33
C THR A 54 7.07 -3.52 -4.94
N LEU A 55 6.75 -2.57 -4.06
CA LEU A 55 7.23 -2.58 -2.68
C LEU A 55 6.65 -3.73 -1.87
N ARG A 56 5.37 -4.07 -2.08
CA ARG A 56 4.72 -5.23 -1.47
C ARG A 56 5.49 -6.51 -1.83
N GLU A 57 5.73 -6.72 -3.12
CA GLU A 57 6.46 -7.90 -3.59
C GLU A 57 7.90 -7.96 -3.07
N GLN A 58 8.59 -6.82 -3.01
CA GLN A 58 9.95 -6.75 -2.46
C GLN A 58 9.95 -7.10 -0.97
N ALA A 59 9.00 -6.56 -0.20
CA ALA A 59 8.88 -6.88 1.22
C ALA A 59 8.58 -8.37 1.43
N GLU A 60 7.68 -8.97 0.63
CA GLU A 60 7.38 -10.41 0.67
C GLU A 60 8.57 -11.30 0.29
N ARG A 61 9.44 -10.84 -0.63
CA ARG A 61 10.69 -11.56 -0.95
C ARG A 61 11.68 -11.48 0.21
N ASN A 62 11.89 -10.28 0.75
CA ASN A 62 12.80 -10.08 1.89
C ASN A 62 12.39 -10.93 3.10
N GLU A 63 11.10 -10.99 3.43
CA GLU A 63 10.61 -11.84 4.53
C GLU A 63 10.90 -13.32 4.30
N ARG A 64 10.75 -13.82 3.06
CA ARG A 64 11.11 -15.20 2.71
C ARG A 64 12.60 -15.46 2.86
N GLU A 65 13.44 -14.56 2.37
CA GLU A 65 14.90 -14.66 2.49
C GLU A 65 15.35 -14.68 3.96
N VAL A 66 14.73 -13.83 4.79
CA VAL A 66 14.98 -13.79 6.23
C VAL A 66 14.58 -15.12 6.87
N VAL A 67 13.39 -15.65 6.57
CA VAL A 67 12.94 -16.95 7.08
C VAL A 67 13.91 -18.08 6.70
N GLU A 68 14.37 -18.12 5.45
CA GLU A 68 15.34 -19.11 4.98
C GLU A 68 16.71 -18.97 5.65
N LEU A 69 17.18 -17.74 5.86
CA LEU A 69 18.44 -17.46 6.57
C LEU A 69 18.39 -18.02 7.98
N PHE A 70 17.29 -17.78 8.71
CA PHE A 70 17.13 -18.31 10.05
C PHE A 70 17.05 -19.84 10.08
N ALA A 71 16.33 -20.46 9.14
CA ALA A 71 16.31 -21.92 9.02
C ALA A 71 17.72 -22.51 8.72
N ARG A 72 18.55 -21.77 7.98
CA ARG A 72 19.96 -22.15 7.78
C ARG A 72 20.78 -22.02 9.06
N ILE A 73 20.60 -20.95 9.83
CA ILE A 73 21.26 -20.77 11.13
C ILE A 73 20.86 -21.89 12.09
N ASP A 74 19.57 -22.21 12.19
CA ASP A 74 19.08 -23.28 13.07
C ASP A 74 19.74 -24.63 12.75
N ARG A 75 19.89 -24.96 11.46
CA ARG A 75 20.61 -26.17 11.03
C ARG A 75 22.08 -26.15 11.43
N GLN A 76 22.76 -25.00 11.36
CA GLN A 76 24.15 -24.87 11.79
C GLN A 76 24.28 -25.00 13.31
N VAL A 77 23.36 -24.43 14.08
CA VAL A 77 23.33 -24.56 15.54
C VAL A 77 23.15 -26.02 15.95
N VAL A 78 22.21 -26.74 15.33
CA VAL A 78 22.00 -28.18 15.57
C VAL A 78 23.25 -28.98 15.21
N ALA A 79 23.88 -28.68 14.07
CA ALA A 79 25.12 -29.35 13.65
C ALA A 79 26.29 -29.11 14.63
N ALA A 80 26.32 -27.97 15.30
CA ALA A 80 27.28 -27.65 16.35
C ALA A 80 26.93 -28.25 17.73
N GLY A 81 25.87 -29.08 17.82
CA GLY A 81 25.41 -29.69 19.08
C GLY A 81 24.58 -28.76 19.97
N GLY A 82 24.22 -27.57 19.48
CA GLY A 82 23.34 -26.63 20.17
C GLY A 82 21.86 -26.95 19.96
N ARG A 83 21.00 -26.21 20.68
CA ARG A 83 19.55 -26.27 20.52
C ARG A 83 19.05 -24.91 20.01
N PRO A 84 18.49 -24.82 18.79
CA PRO A 84 17.96 -23.56 18.28
C PRO A 84 16.76 -23.11 19.10
N GLU A 85 16.66 -21.80 19.34
CA GLU A 85 15.51 -21.23 20.01
C GLU A 85 14.32 -21.16 19.03
N PRO A 86 13.12 -21.62 19.44
CA PRO A 86 11.94 -21.51 18.60
C PRO A 86 11.54 -20.04 18.47
N MET A 87 11.87 -19.43 17.34
CA MET A 87 11.33 -18.13 16.98
C MET A 87 9.86 -18.29 16.56
N THR A 88 8.94 -17.87 17.43
CA THR A 88 7.53 -17.66 17.04
C THR A 88 7.45 -16.50 16.05
N ARG A 89 7.55 -16.82 14.76
CA ARG A 89 7.23 -15.87 13.69
C ARG A 89 5.76 -15.94 13.38
N VAL A 90 5.04 -14.91 13.82
CA VAL A 90 3.72 -14.62 13.26
C VAL A 90 3.93 -14.28 11.79
N PRO A 91 3.25 -14.95 10.84
CA PRO A 91 3.38 -14.65 9.42
C PRO A 91 3.08 -13.18 9.16
N ILE A 92 3.99 -12.53 8.43
CA ILE A 92 3.82 -11.17 7.97
C ILE A 92 3.22 -11.21 6.57
N THR A 93 2.14 -10.47 6.35
CA THR A 93 1.56 -10.28 5.02
C THR A 93 1.53 -8.79 4.69
N TYR A 94 1.93 -8.43 3.48
CA TYR A 94 1.88 -7.05 3.03
C TYR A 94 0.66 -6.82 2.15
N ARG A 95 0.02 -5.65 2.28
CA ARG A 95 -1.15 -5.31 1.47
C ARG A 95 -1.13 -3.86 1.04
N CYS A 96 -1.31 -3.64 -0.25
CA CYS A 96 -1.62 -2.33 -0.82
C CYS A 96 -3.11 -2.04 -0.68
N ARG A 97 -3.42 -0.84 -0.18
CA ARG A 97 -4.79 -0.36 -0.01
C ARG A 97 -4.91 1.06 -0.51
N ARG A 98 -6.10 1.46 -0.96
CA ARG A 98 -6.33 2.88 -1.27
C ARG A 98 -6.40 3.68 0.01
N ASP A 99 -5.89 4.89 -0.01
CA ASP A 99 -5.99 5.82 1.10
C ASP A 99 -7.47 6.09 1.41
N GLY A 100 -7.88 5.88 2.67
CA GLY A 100 -9.27 5.99 3.12
C GLY A 100 -10.04 4.66 3.18
N GLU A 101 -9.50 3.56 2.65
CA GLU A 101 -10.05 2.22 2.84
C GLU A 101 -9.87 1.79 4.31
N ARG A 102 -10.98 1.63 5.05
CA ARG A 102 -10.89 1.21 6.47
C ARG A 102 -10.29 -0.19 6.56
N LEU A 103 -9.41 -0.37 7.54
CA LEU A 103 -9.08 -1.69 8.06
C LEU A 103 -10.36 -2.25 8.69
N SER A 104 -11.17 -2.99 7.94
CA SER A 104 -12.12 -3.89 8.57
C SER A 104 -11.28 -4.86 9.39
N ALA A 105 -11.26 -4.68 10.71
CA ALA A 105 -10.90 -5.76 11.62
C ALA A 105 -11.69 -6.97 11.14
N GLN A 106 -10.99 -8.02 10.72
CA GLN A 106 -11.66 -9.28 10.41
C GLN A 106 -12.33 -9.72 11.70
N ALA A 107 -13.63 -9.48 11.78
CA ALA A 107 -14.48 -10.04 12.80
C ALA A 107 -14.42 -11.56 12.64
N LYS A 108 -13.81 -12.23 13.62
CA LYS A 108 -14.16 -13.60 13.96
C LYS A 108 -13.90 -13.85 15.42
#